data_AF-A0A6V7IQB8-F1
#
_entry.id   AF-A0A6V7IQB8-F1
#
_cell.length_a   1.000
_cell.length_b   1.000
_cell.length_c   1.000
_cell.angle_alpha   90.00
_cell.angle_beta   90.00
_cell.angle_gamma   90.00
#
_symmetry.space_group_name_H-M   'P 1'
#
loop_
_entity.id
_entity.type
_entity.pdbx_description
1 polymer ?
#
loop_
_entity_poly.entity_id
_entity_poly.type
_entity_poly.pdbx_seq_one_letter_code
_entity_poly.pdbx_strand_id
1 'polypeptide(L)'
;NVSTFVAKQLQSVDVEEREIWLTKITDQILNLNLQDPHISLDQVKLAIKECVRPDSIINESETIFNVLSVKDIPKITYDVAMKKFVLKKVPLDFYPDPVYKPIVFRDRLTLVKQITLRQEPYVKKKFGQHERASQELTPIENLLTNSRE
;
A
#
# COMPACT_ATOMS: atom_id res chain seq x y z
N ASN A 1 -37.17 -4.57 -2.47
CA ASN A 1 -36.94 -5.40 -1.26
C ASN A 1 -35.99 -6.53 -1.58
N VAL A 2 -35.02 -6.77 -0.68
CA VAL A 2 -33.99 -7.80 -0.85
C VAL A 2 -34.60 -9.21 -0.85
N SER A 3 -35.50 -9.48 0.09
CA SER A 3 -36.19 -10.78 0.22
C SER A 3 -36.94 -11.20 -1.04
N THR A 4 -37.69 -10.27 -1.66
CA THR A 4 -38.42 -10.52 -2.90
C THR A 4 -37.51 -10.79 -4.10
N PHE A 5 -36.32 -10.17 -4.11
CA PHE A 5 -35.36 -10.36 -5.20
C PHE A 5 -34.71 -11.75 -5.11
N VAL A 6 -34.24 -12.13 -3.91
CA VAL A 6 -33.65 -13.46 -3.67
C VAL A 6 -34.66 -14.56 -3.93
N ALA A 7 -35.90 -14.42 -3.45
CA ALA A 7 -36.96 -15.39 -3.68
C ALA A 7 -37.25 -15.59 -5.18
N LYS A 8 -37.22 -14.51 -5.98
CA LYS A 8 -37.43 -14.60 -7.43
C LYS A 8 -36.28 -15.32 -8.15
N GLN A 9 -35.04 -15.15 -7.68
CA GLN A 9 -33.89 -15.85 -8.26
C GLN A 9 -33.83 -17.34 -7.88
N LEU A 10 -34.32 -17.69 -6.69
CA LEU A 10 -34.37 -19.08 -6.23
C LEU A 10 -35.57 -19.86 -6.80
N GLN A 11 -36.56 -19.19 -7.41
CA GLN A 11 -37.68 -19.87 -8.07
C GLN A 11 -37.25 -20.71 -9.27
N SER A 12 -36.18 -20.32 -9.97
CA SER A 12 -35.62 -21.09 -11.08
C SER A 12 -34.75 -22.27 -10.64
N VAL A 13 -34.50 -22.42 -9.33
CA VAL A 13 -33.69 -23.48 -8.73
C VAL A 13 -34.63 -24.54 -8.14
N ASP A 14 -34.23 -25.80 -8.28
CA ASP A 14 -34.97 -26.93 -7.75
C ASP A 14 -35.09 -26.89 -6.22
N VAL A 15 -36.18 -27.44 -5.67
CA VAL A 15 -36.52 -27.31 -4.25
C VAL A 15 -35.43 -27.91 -3.35
N GLU A 16 -34.80 -29.00 -3.77
CA GLU A 16 -33.77 -29.69 -3.00
C GLU A 16 -32.44 -28.91 -2.96
N GLU A 17 -32.18 -28.07 -3.96
CA GLU A 17 -30.94 -27.30 -4.06
C GLU A 17 -31.03 -25.90 -3.43
N ARG A 18 -32.24 -25.42 -3.11
CA ARG A 18 -32.46 -24.05 -2.61
C ARG A 18 -31.71 -23.74 -1.31
N GLU A 19 -31.68 -24.68 -0.36
CA GLU A 19 -30.92 -24.49 0.89
C GLU A 19 -29.41 -24.40 0.65
N ILE A 20 -28.90 -25.20 -0.29
CA ILE A 20 -27.49 -25.19 -0.69
C ILE A 20 -27.14 -23.84 -1.32
N TRP A 21 -27.99 -23.32 -2.19
CA TRP A 21 -27.82 -22.00 -2.82
C TRP A 21 -27.92 -20.85 -1.81
N LEU A 22 -28.85 -20.93 -0.86
CA LEU A 22 -28.95 -19.93 0.21
C LEU A 22 -27.67 -19.88 1.05
N THR A 23 -27.16 -21.04 1.45
CA THR A 23 -25.89 -21.15 2.20
C THR A 23 -24.72 -20.55 1.43
N LYS A 24 -24.60 -20.86 0.13
CA LYS A 24 -23.56 -20.28 -0.73
C LYS A 24 -23.66 -18.76 -0.85
N ILE A 25 -24.87 -18.23 -1.01
CA ILE A 25 -25.09 -16.78 -1.11
C ILE A 25 -24.74 -16.10 0.21
N THR A 26 -25.10 -16.70 1.35
CA THR A 26 -24.75 -16.14 2.67
C THR A 26 -23.24 -16.16 2.91
N ASP A 27 -22.54 -17.23 2.55
CA ASP A 27 -21.09 -17.31 2.67
C ASP A 27 -20.39 -16.25 1.82
N GLN A 28 -20.88 -16.02 0.60
CA GLN A 28 -20.32 -14.95 -0.25
C GLN A 28 -20.57 -13.56 0.33
N ILE A 29 -21.78 -13.28 0.84
CA ILE A 29 -22.07 -11.99 1.49
C ILE A 29 -21.15 -11.74 2.69
N LEU A 30 -20.84 -12.78 3.46
CA LEU A 30 -19.91 -12.70 4.61
C LEU A 30 -18.46 -12.43 4.18
N ASN A 31 -18.06 -12.90 3.00
CA ASN A 31 -16.72 -12.66 2.44
C ASN A 31 -16.58 -11.28 1.78
N LEU A 32 -17.68 -10.58 1.51
CA LEU A 32 -17.62 -9.22 0.96
C LEU A 32 -17.05 -8.25 2.00
N ASN A 33 -16.10 -7.42 1.58
CA ASN A 33 -15.50 -6.41 2.44
C ASN A 33 -16.44 -5.19 2.56
N LEU A 34 -17.39 -5.27 3.48
CA LEU A 34 -18.41 -4.25 3.71
C LEU A 34 -17.81 -3.03 4.42
N GLN A 35 -18.08 -1.83 3.88
CA GLN A 35 -17.70 -0.55 4.52
C GLN A 35 -18.69 -0.13 5.63
N ASP A 36 -19.89 -0.70 5.63
CA ASP A 36 -21.00 -0.41 6.55
C ASP A 36 -21.68 -1.75 6.92
N PRO A 37 -22.08 -1.98 8.18
CA PRO A 37 -22.84 -3.17 8.60
C PRO A 37 -24.17 -3.37 7.87
N HIS A 38 -24.70 -2.38 7.14
CA HIS A 38 -25.94 -2.52 6.39
C HIS A 38 -25.76 -3.28 5.06
N ILE A 39 -26.47 -4.41 4.93
CA ILE A 39 -26.53 -5.18 3.68
C ILE A 39 -27.48 -4.49 2.70
N SER A 40 -26.92 -3.91 1.65
CA SER A 40 -27.67 -3.29 0.56
C SER A 40 -28.05 -4.31 -0.52
N LEU A 41 -29.08 -3.97 -1.30
CA LEU A 41 -29.56 -4.80 -2.40
C LEU A 41 -28.48 -5.02 -3.49
N ASP A 42 -27.54 -4.09 -3.64
CA ASP A 42 -26.46 -4.20 -4.62
C ASP A 42 -25.40 -5.23 -4.19
N GLN A 43 -25.11 -5.32 -2.89
CA GLN A 43 -24.21 -6.35 -2.35
C GLN A 43 -24.80 -7.75 -2.52
N VAL A 44 -26.10 -7.92 -2.33
CA VAL A 44 -26.79 -9.21 -2.54
C VAL A 44 -26.80 -9.61 -4.01
N LYS A 45 -27.00 -8.66 -4.93
CA LYS A 45 -26.87 -8.93 -6.37
C LYS A 45 -25.46 -9.36 -6.73
N LEU A 46 -24.45 -8.74 -6.14
CA LEU A 46 -23.05 -9.05 -6.40
C LEU A 46 -22.68 -10.45 -5.91
N ALA A 47 -23.09 -10.81 -4.68
CA ALA A 47 -22.91 -12.16 -4.15
C ALA A 47 -23.59 -13.24 -5.01
N ILE A 48 -24.81 -12.99 -5.49
CA ILE A 48 -25.51 -13.92 -6.40
C ILE A 48 -24.79 -14.03 -7.75
N LYS A 49 -24.31 -12.91 -8.32
CA LYS A 49 -23.52 -12.90 -9.57
C LYS A 49 -22.26 -13.76 -9.41
N GLU A 50 -21.61 -13.68 -8.26
CA GLU A 50 -20.42 -14.45 -7.91
C GLU A 50 -20.69 -15.95 -7.76
N CYS A 51 -21.79 -16.33 -7.12
CA CYS A 51 -22.18 -17.74 -7.02
C CYS A 51 -22.53 -18.37 -8.39
N VAL A 52 -23.14 -17.61 -9.31
CA VAL A 52 -23.64 -18.14 -10.59
C VAL A 52 -22.59 -18.06 -11.70
N ARG A 53 -21.72 -17.05 -11.67
CA ARG A 53 -20.69 -16.82 -12.71
C ARG A 53 -19.36 -16.39 -12.09
N PRO A 54 -18.67 -17.29 -11.35
CA PRO A 54 -17.38 -16.98 -10.74
C PRO A 54 -16.36 -16.48 -11.76
N ASP A 55 -16.30 -17.11 -12.94
CA ASP A 55 -15.36 -16.76 -14.02
C ASP A 55 -15.56 -15.34 -14.59
N SER A 56 -16.78 -14.79 -14.49
CA SER A 56 -17.05 -13.44 -14.98
C SER A 56 -16.49 -12.35 -14.07
N ILE A 57 -16.30 -12.64 -12.78
CA ILE A 57 -15.76 -11.71 -11.78
C ILE A 57 -14.26 -11.93 -11.61
N ILE A 58 -13.76 -13.15 -11.78
CA ILE A 58 -12.30 -13.43 -11.79
C ILE A 58 -11.61 -12.60 -12.88
N ASN A 59 -12.21 -12.52 -14.07
CA ASN A 59 -11.73 -11.66 -15.17
C ASN A 59 -11.86 -10.14 -14.89
N GLU A 60 -12.75 -9.72 -13.98
CA GLU A 60 -12.88 -8.33 -13.53
C GLU A 60 -11.91 -7.99 -12.37
N SER A 61 -11.44 -8.99 -11.59
CA SER A 61 -10.62 -8.78 -10.38
C SER A 61 -9.11 -8.98 -10.57
N GLU A 62 -8.69 -9.76 -11.59
CA GLU A 62 -7.26 -9.88 -11.91
C GLU A 62 -6.78 -8.63 -12.65
N THR A 63 -6.22 -7.67 -11.92
CA THR A 63 -5.37 -6.63 -12.51
C THR A 63 -4.08 -7.24 -13.06
N ILE A 64 -4.11 -7.70 -14.32
CA ILE A 64 -2.94 -8.23 -15.03
C ILE A 64 -1.91 -7.12 -15.32
N PHE A 65 -2.37 -5.86 -15.40
CA PHE A 65 -1.52 -4.71 -15.73
C PHE A 65 -2.05 -3.43 -15.07
N ASN A 66 -1.17 -2.72 -14.37
CA ASN A 66 -1.49 -1.45 -13.71
C ASN A 66 -0.67 -0.32 -14.31
N VAL A 67 -1.34 0.76 -14.73
CA VAL A 67 -0.69 2.01 -15.12
C VAL A 67 -0.67 2.95 -13.92
N LEU A 68 0.52 3.29 -13.44
CA LEU A 68 0.68 4.23 -12.34
C LEU A 68 0.77 5.66 -12.89
N SER A 69 -0.26 6.46 -12.61
CA SER A 69 -0.26 7.90 -12.87
C SER A 69 0.61 8.62 -11.84
N VAL A 70 1.42 9.58 -12.29
CA VAL A 70 2.29 10.38 -11.41
C VAL A 70 1.50 11.11 -10.32
N LYS A 71 0.22 11.43 -10.58
CA LYS A 71 -0.67 12.10 -9.62
C LYS A 71 -1.13 11.20 -8.47
N ASP A 72 -1.15 9.89 -8.71
CA ASP A 72 -1.69 8.88 -7.80
C ASP A 72 -0.59 8.17 -7.01
N ILE A 73 0.68 8.50 -7.27
CA ILE A 73 1.81 7.93 -6.55
C ILE A 73 1.87 8.53 -5.14
N PRO A 74 1.83 7.71 -4.07
CA PRO A 74 1.98 8.20 -2.72
C PRO A 74 3.40 8.74 -2.51
N LYS A 75 3.52 9.87 -1.81
CA LYS A 75 4.84 10.41 -1.47
C LYS A 75 5.47 9.54 -0.39
N ILE A 76 6.69 9.07 -0.64
CA ILE A 76 7.47 8.30 0.32
C ILE A 76 8.56 9.21 0.87
N THR A 77 8.64 9.32 2.20
CA THR A 77 9.71 10.07 2.88
C THR A 77 10.46 9.16 3.84
N TYR A 78 11.78 9.28 3.88
CA TYR A 78 12.59 8.54 4.83
C TYR A 78 12.64 9.28 6.18
N ASP A 79 12.15 8.63 7.23
CA ASP A 79 12.29 9.10 8.60
C ASP A 79 13.65 8.63 9.14
N VAL A 80 14.54 9.59 9.40
CA VAL A 80 15.90 9.32 9.89
C VAL A 80 15.89 8.81 11.34
N ALA A 81 14.95 9.27 12.17
CA ALA A 81 14.84 8.86 13.57
C ALA A 81 14.34 7.42 13.67
N MET A 82 13.29 7.07 12.91
CA MET A 82 12.74 5.71 12.88
C MET A 82 13.52 4.77 11.97
N LYS A 83 14.41 5.30 11.12
CA LYS A 83 15.15 4.60 10.06
C LYS A 83 14.25 3.86 9.07
N LYS A 84 13.05 4.39 8.81
CA LYS A 84 11.98 3.73 8.02
C LYS A 84 11.41 4.67 6.96
N PHE A 85 10.83 4.08 5.92
CA PHE A 85 10.04 4.82 4.95
C PHE A 85 8.63 5.02 5.46
N VAL A 86 8.14 6.25 5.40
CA VAL A 86 6.81 6.65 5.82
C VAL A 86 6.05 7.15 4.60
N LEU A 87 4.83 6.64 4.43
CA LEU A 87 3.90 7.09 3.40
C LEU A 87 3.26 8.41 3.85
N LYS A 88 3.30 9.40 2.96
CA LYS A 88 2.62 10.68 3.12
C LYS A 88 1.68 10.88 1.93
N LYS A 89 0.42 11.14 2.23
CA LYS A 89 -0.52 11.69 1.25
C LYS A 89 -0.18 13.18 1.11
N VAL A 90 0.35 13.56 -0.04
CA VAL A 90 0.63 14.97 -0.34
C VAL A 90 -0.33 15.39 -1.46
N PRO A 91 -1.13 16.45 -1.25
CA PRO A 91 -1.98 16.97 -2.31
C PRO A 91 -1.12 17.43 -3.49
N LEU A 92 -1.65 17.28 -4.69
CA LEU A 92 -0.98 17.73 -5.90
C LEU A 92 -0.92 19.26 -5.88
N ASP A 93 0.28 19.82 -5.87
CA ASP A 93 0.51 21.26 -5.91
C ASP A 93 1.36 21.60 -7.15
N PHE A 94 0.79 22.43 -8.03
CA PHE A 94 1.45 22.88 -9.26
C PHE A 94 2.37 24.08 -9.02
N TYR A 95 2.19 24.79 -7.91
CA TYR A 95 2.93 26.00 -7.55
C TYR A 95 3.49 25.88 -6.12
N PRO A 96 4.41 24.93 -5.90
CA PRO A 96 4.94 24.68 -4.57
C PRO A 96 5.74 25.86 -4.06
N ASP A 97 5.63 26.12 -2.75
CA ASP A 97 6.43 27.11 -2.05
C ASP A 97 7.95 26.95 -2.31
N PRO A 98 8.72 28.05 -2.32
CA PRO A 98 10.17 28.01 -2.48
C PRO A 98 10.89 27.09 -1.49
N VAL A 99 10.29 26.84 -0.33
CA VAL A 99 10.79 25.94 0.72
C VAL A 99 10.91 24.48 0.24
N TYR A 100 10.12 24.06 -0.74
CA TYR A 100 10.17 22.69 -1.26
C TYR A 100 11.43 22.41 -2.10
N LYS A 101 12.04 23.43 -2.71
CA LYS A 101 13.26 23.26 -3.51
C LYS A 101 14.44 22.71 -2.70
N PRO A 102 14.85 23.31 -1.56
CA PRO A 102 15.93 22.74 -0.74
C PRO A 102 15.56 21.38 -0.13
N ILE A 103 14.27 21.15 0.16
CA ILE A 103 13.79 19.87 0.69
C ILE A 103 14.10 18.72 -0.27
N VAL A 104 13.94 18.90 -1.59
CA VAL A 104 14.28 17.87 -2.59
C VAL A 104 15.74 17.45 -2.49
N PHE A 105 16.67 18.41 -2.36
CA PHE A 105 18.10 18.11 -2.25
C PHE A 105 18.43 17.42 -0.91
N ARG A 106 17.84 17.90 0.18
CA ARG A 106 17.98 17.28 1.50
C ARG A 106 17.49 15.84 1.51
N ASP A 107 16.33 15.59 0.94
CA ASP A 107 15.71 14.26 0.92
C ASP A 107 16.55 13.29 0.06
N ARG A 108 17.06 13.75 -1.10
CA ARG A 108 18.00 13.00 -1.95
C ARG A 108 19.30 12.67 -1.22
N LEU A 109 19.92 13.66 -0.58
CA LEU A 109 21.16 13.47 0.18
C LEU A 109 20.93 12.51 1.35
N THR A 110 19.79 12.62 2.03
CA THR A 110 19.43 11.72 3.13
C THR A 110 19.33 10.29 2.64
N LEU A 111 18.66 10.05 1.51
CA LEU A 111 18.52 8.71 0.94
C LEU A 111 19.88 8.12 0.54
N VAL A 112 20.70 8.89 -0.18
CA VAL A 112 22.06 8.45 -0.56
C VAL A 112 22.88 8.13 0.68
N LYS A 113 22.91 9.02 1.68
CA LYS A 113 23.62 8.80 2.94
C LYS A 113 23.20 7.49 3.62
N GLN A 114 21.91 7.16 3.62
CA GLN A 114 21.40 5.93 4.24
C GLN A 114 21.77 4.67 3.45
N ILE A 115 21.84 4.75 2.11
CA ILE A 115 22.36 3.67 1.27
C ILE A 115 23.85 3.49 1.57
N THR A 116 24.63 4.57 1.58
CA THR A 116 26.08 4.52 1.84
C THR A 116 26.38 3.94 3.22
N LEU A 117 25.66 4.34 4.27
CA LEU A 117 25.82 3.80 5.63
C LEU A 117 25.47 2.30 5.77
N ARG A 118 24.86 1.69 4.75
CA ARG A 118 24.56 0.25 4.70
C ARG A 118 25.61 -0.55 3.91
N GLN A 119 26.53 0.13 3.23
CA GLN A 119 27.56 -0.47 2.38
C GLN A 119 28.92 -0.46 3.09
N GLU A 120 29.77 -1.46 2.80
CA GLU A 120 31.18 -1.43 3.20
C GLU A 120 31.92 -0.34 2.40
N PRO A 121 32.89 0.38 2.99
CA PRO A 121 33.43 0.29 4.36
C PRO A 121 32.68 1.14 5.41
N TYR A 122 31.58 1.80 5.04
CA TYR A 122 30.86 2.78 5.88
C TYR A 122 29.82 2.17 6.83
N VAL A 123 29.60 0.85 6.75
CA VAL A 123 28.66 0.15 7.62
C VAL A 123 29.15 0.22 9.07
N LYS A 124 28.28 0.64 9.99
CA LYS A 124 28.62 0.62 11.42
C LYS A 124 28.83 -0.82 11.86
N LYS A 125 30.01 -1.12 12.41
CA LYS A 125 30.36 -2.44 12.94
C LYS A 125 29.34 -2.86 13.99
N LYS A 126 28.81 -4.08 13.86
CA LYS A 126 28.00 -4.69 14.92
C LYS A 126 28.93 -5.21 16.02
N PHE A 127 28.42 -5.24 17.25
CA PHE A 127 29.15 -5.80 18.40
C PHE A 127 29.60 -7.24 18.07
N GLY A 128 30.91 -7.53 18.15
CA GLY A 128 31.49 -8.84 17.88
C GLY A 128 32.06 -9.10 16.47
N GLN A 129 32.12 -8.10 15.57
CA GLN A 129 32.77 -8.25 14.25
C GLN A 129 34.26 -7.88 14.27
N HIS A 130 35.10 -8.76 13.73
CA HIS A 130 36.56 -8.55 13.60
C HIS A 130 36.94 -7.50 12.54
N GLU A 131 38.16 -7.00 12.68
CA GLU A 131 38.74 -5.79 12.07
C GLU A 131 38.80 -5.82 10.53
N ARG A 132 37.74 -5.33 9.87
CA ARG A 132 37.88 -4.69 8.55
C ARG A 132 38.09 -3.19 8.73
N ALA A 133 38.88 -2.59 7.83
CA ALA A 133 39.06 -1.13 7.76
C ALA A 133 37.70 -0.48 7.51
N SER A 134 37.13 0.13 8.55
CA SER A 134 35.87 0.85 8.47
C SER A 134 36.18 2.32 8.35
N GLN A 135 35.51 2.99 7.42
CA GLN A 135 35.61 4.43 7.23
C GLN A 135 34.36 5.08 7.80
N GLU A 136 34.53 6.15 8.56
CA GLU A 136 33.40 6.90 9.11
C GLU A 136 33.10 8.13 8.24
N LEU A 137 31.82 8.35 7.97
CA LEU A 137 31.36 9.56 7.28
C LEU A 137 31.27 10.71 8.28
N THR A 138 32.11 11.72 8.08
CA THR A 138 32.09 12.95 8.88
C THR A 138 31.29 14.05 8.19
N PRO A 139 30.43 14.79 8.91
CA PRO A 139 29.78 15.98 8.36
C PRO A 139 30.80 17.07 7.97
N ILE A 140 30.49 17.85 6.93
CA ILE A 140 31.40 18.87 6.37
C ILE A 140 31.64 19.99 7.39
N GLU A 141 30.62 20.33 8.19
CA GLU A 141 30.70 21.33 9.25
C GLU A 141 31.82 21.05 10.27
N ASN A 142 32.12 19.78 10.56
CA ASN A 142 33.20 19.40 11.48
C ASN A 142 34.57 19.67 10.85
N LEU A 143 34.71 19.41 9.55
CA LEU A 143 35.96 19.66 8.81
C LEU A 143 36.26 21.17 8.73
N LEU A 144 35.23 21.98 8.51
CA LEU A 144 35.35 23.44 8.45
C LEU A 144 35.64 24.08 9.81
N THR A 145 35.26 23.42 10.90
CA THR A 145 35.57 23.89 12.26
C THR A 145 37.05 23.68 12.56
N ASN A 146 37.58 22.51 12.20
CA ASN A 146 38.98 22.14 12.42
C ASN A 146 39.97 22.89 11.53
N SER A 147 39.53 23.49 10.41
CA SER A 147 40.40 24.26 9.51
C SER A 147 40.63 25.70 9.97
N ARG A 148 40.08 26.11 11.12
CA ARG A 148 40.24 27.45 11.70
C ARG A 148 41.25 27.50 12.85
N GLU A 149 41.78 26.35 13.26
CA GLU A 149 42.95 26.20 14.13
C GLU A 149 44.23 26.18 13.29
#